data_AF-A0A086KXT5-F1
#
_entry.id   AF-A0A086KXT5-F1
#
_cell.length_a   1.000
_cell.length_b   1.000
_cell.length_c   1.000
_cell.angle_alpha   90.00
_cell.angle_beta   90.00
_cell.angle_gamma   90.00
#
_symmetry.space_group_name_H-M   'P 1'
#
loop_
_entity.id
_entity.type
_entity.pdbx_description
1 polymer ?
#
loop_
_entity_poly.entity_id
_entity_poly.type
_entity_poly.pdbx_seq_one_letter_code
_entity_poly.pdbx_strand_id
1 'polypeptide(L)'
;MSWEAATVMLFIVTLLIAVHSEYLVGSIHDVVTNYGLPESFIGVILLPIVGNAAEHLTAVTVAMKNKVDLAMGVAVGSSAQIALFVFPFTVCAGWVLDQPLTLAVQPMNALVLLMAVLVAMGKEKRKQVSSCISLH
;
A
#
# COMPACT_ATOMS: atom_id res chain seq x y z
N MET A 1 -22.17 6.01 -15.48
CA MET A 1 -21.43 4.92 -16.17
C MET A 1 -22.29 3.68 -16.09
N SER A 2 -22.57 3.02 -17.22
CA SER A 2 -23.18 1.69 -17.20
C SER A 2 -22.17 0.69 -16.59
N TRP A 3 -22.67 -0.35 -15.94
CA TRP A 3 -21.84 -1.40 -15.33
C TRP A 3 -20.93 -2.08 -16.37
N GLU A 4 -21.41 -2.22 -17.61
CA GLU A 4 -20.65 -2.69 -18.77
C GLU A 4 -19.42 -1.81 -19.05
N ALA A 5 -19.60 -0.49 -19.08
CA ALA A 5 -18.52 0.45 -19.32
C ALA A 5 -17.48 0.44 -18.18
N ALA A 6 -17.93 0.26 -16.93
CA ALA A 6 -17.04 0.14 -15.78
C ALA A 6 -16.17 -1.14 -15.86
N THR A 7 -16.78 -2.28 -16.20
CA THR A 7 -16.05 -3.55 -16.36
C THR A 7 -15.04 -3.50 -17.50
N VAL A 8 -15.43 -2.95 -18.65
CA VAL A 8 -14.53 -2.81 -19.80
C VAL A 8 -13.36 -1.88 -19.46
N MET A 9 -13.63 -0.75 -18.81
CA MET A 9 -12.58 0.18 -18.41
C MET A 9 -11.61 -0.44 -17.40
N LEU A 10 -12.13 -1.18 -16.41
CA LEU A 10 -11.29 -1.87 -15.43
C LEU A 10 -10.33 -2.83 -16.12
N PHE A 11 -10.83 -3.66 -17.04
CA PHE A 11 -10.02 -4.64 -17.75
C PHE A 11 -8.91 -3.98 -18.59
N ILE A 12 -9.25 -2.91 -19.33
CA ILE A 12 -8.27 -2.16 -20.13
C ILE A 12 -7.18 -1.56 -19.24
N VAL A 13 -7.56 -0.93 -18.13
CA VAL A 13 -6.60 -0.31 -17.20
C VAL A 13 -5.72 -1.37 -16.55
N THR A 14 -6.26 -2.53 -16.15
CA THR A 14 -5.48 -3.63 -15.59
C THR A 14 -4.43 -4.15 -16.58
N LEU A 15 -4.78 -4.33 -17.85
CA LEU A 15 -3.83 -4.75 -18.88
C LEU A 15 -2.73 -3.71 -19.11
N LEU A 16 -3.08 -2.42 -19.15
CA LEU A 16 -2.11 -1.35 -19.27
C LEU A 16 -1.15 -1.33 -18.09
N ILE A 17 -1.65 -1.47 -16.86
CA ILE A 17 -0.81 -1.54 -15.64
C ILE A 17 0.11 -2.77 -15.69
N ALA A 18 -0.36 -3.92 -16.15
CA ALA A 18 0.47 -5.12 -16.28
C ALA A 18 1.67 -4.89 -17.21
N VAL A 19 1.44 -4.27 -18.38
CA VAL A 19 2.52 -3.93 -19.32
C VAL A 19 3.50 -2.92 -18.71
N HIS A 20 3.01 -1.90 -18.00
CA HIS A 20 3.89 -0.94 -17.33
C HIS A 20 4.67 -1.55 -16.16
N SER A 21 4.10 -2.55 -15.48
CA SER A 21 4.79 -3.27 -14.40
C SER A 21 6.00 -4.04 -14.90
N GLU A 22 5.92 -4.68 -16.07
CA GLU A 22 7.06 -5.36 -16.69
C GLU A 22 8.19 -4.37 -17.02
N TYR A 23 7.87 -3.23 -17.62
CA TYR A 23 8.85 -2.18 -17.89
C TYR A 23 9.44 -1.59 -16.61
N LEU A 24 8.63 -1.39 -15.58
CA LEU A 24 9.06 -0.88 -14.30
C LEU A 24 10.05 -1.83 -13.64
N VAL A 25 9.71 -3.12 -13.51
CA VAL A 25 10.59 -4.13 -12.90
C VAL A 25 11.90 -4.28 -13.68
N GLY A 26 11.84 -4.28 -15.02
CA GLY A 26 13.03 -4.31 -15.87
C GLY A 26 13.96 -3.10 -15.64
N SER A 27 13.40 -1.91 -15.42
CA SER A 27 14.19 -0.69 -15.18
C SER A 27 14.87 -0.64 -13.80
N ILE A 28 14.46 -1.46 -12.83
CA ILE A 28 15.03 -1.42 -11.47
C ILE A 28 16.54 -1.69 -11.51
N HIS A 29 16.97 -2.68 -12.29
CA HIS A 29 18.39 -3.03 -12.38
C HIS A 29 19.24 -1.88 -12.97
N ASP A 30 18.71 -1.21 -14.00
CA ASP A 30 19.36 -0.05 -14.61
C ASP A 30 19.43 1.13 -13.63
N VAL A 31 18.39 1.35 -12.82
CA VAL A 31 18.39 2.42 -11.81
C VAL A 31 19.41 2.14 -10.71
N VAL A 32 19.51 0.89 -10.25
CA VAL A 32 20.45 0.48 -9.21
C VAL A 32 21.90 0.68 -9.68
N THR A 33 22.20 0.29 -10.92
CA THR A 33 23.55 0.37 -11.48
C THR A 33 23.97 1.79 -11.85
N ASN A 34 23.07 2.60 -12.43
CA ASN A 34 23.40 3.95 -12.89
C ASN A 34 23.28 5.02 -11.80
N TYR A 35 22.33 4.88 -10.87
CA TYR A 35 22.07 5.88 -9.83
C TYR A 35 22.53 5.45 -8.42
N GLY A 36 23.04 4.22 -8.28
CA GLY A 36 23.57 3.70 -7.00
C GLY A 36 22.50 3.56 -5.91
N LEU A 37 21.22 3.52 -6.28
CA LEU A 37 20.13 3.33 -5.33
C LEU A 37 19.99 1.85 -4.99
N PRO A 38 19.90 1.46 -3.70
CA PRO A 38 19.74 0.06 -3.35
C PRO A 38 18.34 -0.45 -3.73
N GLU A 39 18.26 -1.69 -4.20
CA GLU A 39 17.00 -2.35 -4.57
C GLU A 39 15.96 -2.31 -3.45
N SER A 40 16.41 -2.44 -2.19
CA SER A 40 15.56 -2.34 -1.01
C SER A 40 14.90 -0.97 -0.84
N PHE A 41 15.58 0.13 -1.21
CA PHE A 41 14.99 1.46 -1.17
C PHE A 41 13.91 1.62 -2.24
N ILE A 42 14.17 1.11 -3.45
CA ILE A 42 13.19 1.15 -4.54
C ILE A 42 11.94 0.36 -4.14
N GLY A 43 12.12 -0.86 -3.62
CA GLY A 43 11.03 -1.75 -3.22
C GLY A 43 10.22 -1.25 -2.02
N VAL A 44 10.87 -0.71 -0.98
CA VAL A 44 10.20 -0.32 0.28
C VAL A 44 9.66 1.11 0.24
N ILE A 45 10.27 2.02 -0.53
CA ILE A 45 9.91 3.45 -0.54
C ILE A 45 9.27 3.87 -1.86
N LEU A 46 9.95 3.68 -2.99
CA LEU A 46 9.48 4.20 -4.29
C LEU A 46 8.22 3.49 -4.78
N LEU A 47 8.21 2.15 -4.80
CA LEU A 47 7.07 1.38 -5.32
C LEU A 47 5.76 1.65 -4.55
N PRO A 48 5.73 1.66 -3.20
CA PRO A 48 4.49 1.94 -2.46
C PRO A 48 4.00 3.38 -2.62
N ILE A 49 4.89 4.36 -2.76
CA ILE A 49 4.50 5.75 -2.98
C ILE A 49 3.74 5.88 -4.31
N VAL A 50 4.28 5.32 -5.40
CA VAL A 50 3.66 5.39 -6.72
C VAL A 50 2.38 4.54 -6.76
N GLY A 51 2.44 3.32 -6.22
CA GLY A 51 1.30 2.39 -6.21
C GLY A 51 0.09 2.91 -5.43
N ASN A 52 0.32 3.63 -4.33
CA ASN A 52 -0.75 4.13 -3.47
C ASN A 52 -1.00 5.64 -3.65
N ALA A 53 -0.38 6.29 -4.64
CA ALA A 53 -0.49 7.74 -4.85
C ALA A 53 -1.95 8.19 -5.03
N ALA A 54 -2.71 7.49 -5.88
CA ALA A 54 -4.11 7.83 -6.15
C ALA A 54 -5.00 7.71 -4.90
N GLU A 55 -4.75 6.67 -4.08
CA GLU A 55 -5.45 6.48 -2.80
C GLU A 55 -5.11 7.57 -1.81
N HIS A 56 -3.82 7.93 -1.67
CA HIS A 56 -3.37 9.03 -0.83
C HIS A 56 -3.96 10.38 -1.27
N LEU A 57 -3.99 10.68 -2.56
CA LEU A 57 -4.62 11.90 -3.08
C LEU A 57 -6.11 11.95 -2.72
N THR A 58 -6.80 10.83 -2.85
CA THR A 58 -8.22 10.72 -2.49
C THR A 58 -8.42 10.89 -0.98
N ALA A 59 -7.59 10.24 -0.16
CA ALA A 59 -7.65 10.36 1.30
C ALA A 59 -7.39 11.80 1.77
N VAL A 60 -6.39 12.48 1.20
CA VAL A 60 -6.12 13.90 1.48
C VAL A 60 -7.31 14.77 1.09
N THR A 61 -7.87 14.57 -0.10
CA THR A 61 -9.03 15.33 -0.58
C THR A 61 -10.26 15.13 0.31
N VAL A 62 -10.48 13.92 0.82
CA VAL A 62 -11.56 13.60 1.77
C VAL A 62 -11.29 14.21 3.15
N ALA A 63 -10.05 14.18 3.61
CA ALA A 63 -9.65 14.81 4.87
C ALA A 63 -9.82 16.34 4.83
N MET A 64 -9.51 16.98 3.70
CA MET A 64 -9.73 18.42 3.48
C MET A 64 -11.21 18.83 3.58
N LYS A 65 -12.14 17.89 3.38
CA LYS A 65 -13.58 18.09 3.55
C LYS A 65 -14.04 17.86 5.00
N ASN A 66 -13.13 17.89 5.98
CA ASN A 66 -13.36 17.58 7.39
C ASN A 66 -13.89 16.15 7.65
N LYS A 67 -13.68 15.21 6.71
CA LYS A 67 -14.10 13.80 6.86
C LYS A 67 -12.91 12.91 7.21
N VAL A 68 -12.20 13.27 8.28
CA VAL A 68 -10.95 12.60 8.67
C VAL A 68 -11.20 11.14 9.08
N ASP A 69 -12.36 10.79 9.63
CA ASP A 69 -12.73 9.40 9.94
C ASP A 69 -12.82 8.53 8.69
N LEU A 70 -13.39 9.06 7.60
CA LEU A 70 -13.48 8.35 6.33
C LEU A 70 -12.08 8.16 5.70
N ALA A 71 -11.23 9.19 5.78
CA ALA A 71 -9.85 9.09 5.30
C ALA A 71 -9.03 8.06 6.10
N MET A 72 -9.20 8.00 7.43
CA MET A 72 -8.57 6.99 8.28
C MET A 72 -9.08 5.58 7.96
N GLY A 73 -10.38 5.42 7.73
CA GLY A 73 -10.96 4.14 7.33
C GLY A 73 -10.38 3.59 6.02
N VAL A 74 -10.20 4.46 5.01
CA VAL A 74 -9.55 4.08 3.74
C VAL A 74 -8.08 3.67 3.97
N ALA A 75 -7.32 4.44 4.76
CA ALA A 75 -5.91 4.18 5.00
C ALA A 75 -5.67 2.87 5.78
N VAL A 76 -6.44 2.63 6.85
CA VAL A 76 -6.35 1.40 7.65
C VAL A 76 -6.86 0.20 6.84
N GLY A 77 -7.95 0.36 6.09
CA GLY A 77 -8.51 -0.70 5.24
C GLY A 77 -7.53 -1.18 4.16
N SER A 78 -6.91 -0.26 3.41
CA SER A 78 -5.90 -0.56 2.39
C SER A 78 -4.67 -1.25 3.00
N SER A 79 -4.19 -0.75 4.16
CA SER A 79 -3.06 -1.37 4.88
C SER A 79 -3.38 -2.80 5.37
N ALA A 80 -4.57 -3.02 5.90
CA ALA A 80 -5.03 -4.34 6.35
C ALA A 80 -5.20 -5.31 5.17
N GLN A 81 -5.71 -4.84 4.03
CA GLN A 81 -5.83 -5.65 2.82
C GLN A 81 -4.45 -6.10 2.32
N ILE A 82 -3.47 -5.20 2.30
CA ILE A 82 -2.10 -5.55 1.89
C ILE A 82 -1.51 -6.58 2.88
N ALA A 83 -1.65 -6.36 4.18
CA ALA A 83 -1.06 -7.22 5.21
C ALA A 83 -1.70 -8.62 5.30
N LEU A 84 -3.04 -8.69 5.24
CA LEU A 84 -3.80 -9.92 5.48
C LEU A 84 -4.09 -10.72 4.21
N PHE A 85 -4.09 -10.07 3.04
CA PHE A 85 -4.42 -10.73 1.78
C PHE A 85 -3.27 -10.68 0.79
N VAL A 86 -2.81 -9.50 0.39
CA VAL A 86 -1.83 -9.37 -0.70
C VAL A 86 -0.51 -10.05 -0.35
N PHE A 87 0.05 -9.78 0.83
CA PHE A 87 1.32 -10.36 1.25
C PHE A 87 1.32 -11.89 1.34
N PRO A 88 0.38 -12.55 2.06
CA PRO A 88 0.33 -14.01 2.07
C PRO A 88 -0.02 -14.61 0.71
N PHE A 89 -0.89 -13.97 -0.08
CA PHE A 89 -1.21 -14.42 -1.42
C PHE A 89 0.03 -14.45 -2.33
N THR A 90 0.87 -13.41 -2.27
CA THR A 90 2.12 -13.37 -3.03
C THR A 90 3.11 -14.46 -2.60
N VAL A 91 3.19 -14.79 -1.31
CA VAL A 91 4.01 -15.93 -0.83
C VAL A 91 3.50 -17.26 -1.39
N CYS A 92 2.18 -17.50 -1.34
CA CYS A 92 1.58 -18.69 -1.93
C CYS A 92 1.81 -18.76 -3.45
N ALA A 93 1.68 -17.64 -4.16
CA ALA A 93 1.98 -17.56 -5.60
C ALA A 93 3.46 -17.84 -5.88
N GLY A 94 4.38 -17.36 -5.04
CA GLY A 94 5.81 -17.69 -5.12
C GLY A 94 6.06 -19.19 -5.02
N TRP A 95 5.38 -19.89 -4.10
CA TRP A 95 5.49 -21.35 -3.98
C TRP A 95 4.98 -22.10 -5.21
N VAL A 96 3.90 -21.62 -5.85
CA VAL A 96 3.39 -22.21 -7.10
C VAL A 96 4.34 -21.99 -8.27
N LEU A 97 5.14 -20.92 -8.24
CA LEU A 97 6.13 -20.56 -9.26
C LEU A 97 7.56 -21.04 -8.93
N ASP A 98 7.72 -21.92 -7.93
CA ASP A 98 9.01 -22.43 -7.43
C ASP A 98 10.01 -21.31 -7.05
N GLN A 99 9.51 -20.17 -6.58
CA GLN A 99 10.32 -19.06 -6.07
C GLN A 99 10.42 -19.10 -4.54
N PRO A 100 11.62 -18.95 -3.93
CA PRO A 100 11.81 -19.02 -2.49
C PRO A 100 11.38 -17.72 -1.78
N LEU A 101 10.12 -17.33 -1.94
CA LEU A 101 9.55 -16.18 -1.25
C LEU A 101 9.11 -16.59 0.16
N THR A 102 9.53 -15.82 1.16
CA THR A 102 9.19 -16.08 2.57
C THR A 102 8.45 -14.89 3.17
N LEU A 103 7.66 -15.15 4.20
CA LEU A 103 6.99 -14.11 4.98
C LEU A 103 7.96 -13.38 5.95
N ALA A 104 9.27 -13.70 5.88
CA ALA A 104 10.28 -13.15 6.76
C ALA A 104 10.67 -11.74 6.31
N VAL A 105 10.31 -10.76 7.14
CA VAL A 105 10.71 -9.37 6.95
C VAL A 105 12.06 -9.13 7.64
N GLN A 106 12.94 -8.37 6.99
CA GLN A 106 14.23 -8.00 7.59
C GLN A 106 14.01 -7.30 8.95
N PRO A 107 14.87 -7.54 9.97
CA PRO A 107 14.66 -7.02 11.33
C PRO A 107 14.47 -5.50 11.39
N MET A 108 15.22 -4.76 10.57
CA MET A 108 15.10 -3.31 10.47
C MET A 108 13.73 -2.88 9.93
N ASN A 109 13.26 -3.49 8.85
CA ASN A 109 11.95 -3.18 8.25
C ASN A 109 10.81 -3.60 9.19
N ALA A 110 10.96 -4.73 9.89
CA ALA A 110 10.01 -5.18 10.90
C ALA A 110 9.90 -4.19 12.07
N LEU A 111 11.03 -3.64 12.53
CA LEU A 111 11.04 -2.61 13.58
C LEU A 111 10.36 -1.32 13.12
N VAL A 112 10.64 -0.87 11.89
CA VAL A 112 9.99 0.32 11.31
C VAL A 112 8.48 0.13 11.20
N LEU A 113 8.04 -1.04 10.72
CA LEU A 113 6.62 -1.39 10.63
C LEU A 113 5.96 -1.42 12.01
N LEU A 114 6.61 -2.03 13.01
CA LEU A 114 6.12 -2.07 14.38
C LEU A 114 5.96 -0.66 14.95
N MET A 115 6.95 0.21 14.77
CA MET A 115 6.88 1.61 15.21
C MET A 115 5.76 2.37 14.51
N ALA A 116 5.57 2.16 13.21
CA ALA A 116 4.49 2.77 12.45
C ALA A 116 3.10 2.36 13.00
N VAL A 117 2.90 1.06 13.27
CA VAL A 117 1.65 0.53 13.84
C VAL A 117 1.41 1.07 15.24
N LEU A 118 2.43 1.09 16.11
CA LEU A 118 2.30 1.65 17.46
C LEU A 118 1.88 3.12 17.46
N VAL A 119 2.47 3.94 16.57
CA VAL A 119 2.10 5.35 16.42
C VAL A 119 0.68 5.49 15.88
N ALA A 120 0.29 4.70 14.89
CA ALA A 120 -1.05 4.72 14.32
C ALA A 120 -2.12 4.35 15.38
N MET A 121 -1.92 3.24 16.09
CA MET A 121 -2.81 2.77 17.16
C MET A 121 -2.86 3.75 18.34
N GLY A 122 -1.74 4.39 18.68
CA GLY A 122 -1.69 5.42 19.72
C GLY A 122 -2.50 6.67 19.38
N LYS A 123 -2.67 7.00 18.09
CA LYS A 123 -3.57 8.08 17.65
C LYS A 123 -5.04 7.64 17.61
N GLU A 124 -5.31 6.40 17.22
CA GLU A 124 -6.65 5.80 17.21
C GLU A 124 -7.30 5.83 18.60
N LYS A 125 -6.58 5.37 19.63
CA LYS A 125 -7.08 5.38 21.02
C LYS A 125 -7.40 6.78 21.53
N ARG A 126 -6.58 7.78 21.18
CA ARG A 126 -6.84 9.18 21.60
C ARG A 126 -8.09 9.76 20.95
N LYS A 127 -8.39 9.37 19.70
CA LYS A 127 -9.59 9.82 18.99
C LYS A 127 -10.86 9.21 19.56
N GLN A 128 -10.86 7.90 19.86
CA GLN A 128 -11.98 7.25 20.55
C GLN A 128 -12.25 7.87 21.93
N VAL A 129 -11.20 8.12 22.73
CA VAL A 129 -11.34 8.74 24.05
C VAL A 129 -11.89 10.17 23.94
N SER A 130 -11.41 10.97 23.00
CA SER A 130 -11.93 12.33 22.78
C SER A 130 -13.38 12.35 22.31
N SER A 131 -13.80 11.38 21.49
CA SER A 131 -15.19 11.28 21.02
C SER A 131 -16.14 10.83 22.13
N CYS A 132 -15.69 9.95 23.04
CA CYS A 132 -16.48 9.56 24.22
C CYS A 132 -16.64 10.70 25.23
N ILE A 133 -15.61 11.57 25.38
CA ILE A 133 -15.66 12.73 26.29
C ILE A 133 -16.54 13.85 25.72
N SER A 134 -16.57 14.06 24.40
CA SER A 134 -17.39 15.10 23.76
C SER A 134 -18.90 14.76 23.68
N LEU A 135 -19.29 13.55 24.10
CA LEU A 135 -20.69 13.10 24.19
C LEU A 135 -21.27 13.22 25.62
N HIS A 136 -20.55 13.86 26.54
CA HIS A 136 -21.03 14.33 27.84
C HIS A 136 -20.81 15.84 27.96
#